data_AF-A0A0D2NMU9-F1
#
_entry.id   AF-A0A0D2NMU9-F1
#
_cell.length_a   1.000
_cell.length_b   1.000
_cell.length_c   1.000
_cell.angle_alpha   90.00
_cell.angle_beta   90.00
_cell.angle_gamma   90.00
#
_symmetry.space_group_name_H-M   'P 1'
#
loop_
_entity.id
_entity.type
_entity.pdbx_description
1 polymer ?
#
loop_
_entity_poly.entity_id
_entity_poly.type
_entity_poly.pdbx_seq_one_letter_code
_entity_poly.pdbx_strand_id
1 'polypeptide(L)' 'RKCVAFGAEGSEEVHTADEWDRTPTEPARKLTYQDLLELKEIQRSLPRANQPCDLLSGRPSRHYLSAVPIGLLPLLP' A
#
# COMPACT_ATOMS: atom_id res chain seq x y z
N ARG A 1 15.82 -31.00 0.58
CA ARG A 1 16.49 -30.58 -0.69
C ARG A 1 15.40 -29.96 -1.56
N LYS A 2 15.50 -28.68 -1.94
CA LYS A 2 14.49 -28.04 -2.79
C LYS A 2 14.77 -28.43 -4.24
N CYS A 3 13.77 -28.94 -4.95
CA CYS A 3 13.85 -29.30 -6.37
C CYS A 3 12.81 -28.45 -7.12
N VAL A 4 13.20 -27.94 -8.29
CA VAL A 4 12.33 -27.18 -9.20
C VAL A 4 12.32 -27.92 -10.53
N ALA A 5 11.14 -28.08 -11.12
CA ALA A 5 10.95 -28.61 -12.46
C ALA A 5 10.14 -27.59 -13.25
N PHE A 6 10.53 -27.37 -14.51
CA PHE A 6 9.80 -26.50 -15.43
C PHE A 6 8.72 -27.30 -16.18
N GLY A 7 7.73 -26.59 -16.71
CA GLY A 7 6.67 -27.19 -17.53
C GLY A 7 7.21 -27.84 -18.80
N ALA A 8 6.41 -28.71 -19.41
CA ALA A 8 6.76 -29.35 -20.67
C ALA A 8 6.75 -28.33 -21.82
N GLU A 9 7.55 -28.60 -22.85
CA GLU A 9 7.56 -27.77 -24.06
C GLU A 9 6.16 -27.76 -24.69
N GLY A 10 5.60 -26.56 -24.90
CA GLY A 10 4.25 -26.38 -25.42
C GLY A 10 3.12 -26.35 -24.37
N SER A 11 3.42 -26.43 -23.07
CA SER A 11 2.43 -26.19 -22.00
C SER A 11 2.27 -24.71 -21.62
N GLU A 12 2.78 -23.79 -22.45
CA GLU A 12 2.71 -22.36 -22.23
C GLU A 12 1.31 -21.85 -22.63
N GLU A 13 0.59 -21.27 -21.67
CA GLU A 13 -0.69 -20.65 -21.93
C GLU A 13 -0.47 -19.14 -22.16
N VAL A 14 -0.80 -18.66 -23.35
CA VAL A 14 -0.64 -17.25 -23.73
C VAL A 14 -2.00 -16.57 -23.71
N HIS A 15 -2.17 -15.62 -22.79
CA HIS A 15 -3.36 -14.77 -22.71
C HIS A 15 -3.03 -13.38 -23.23
N THR A 16 -3.93 -12.80 -24.01
CA THR A 16 -3.80 -11.41 -24.47
C THR A 16 -4.17 -10.47 -23.34
N ALA A 17 -3.23 -9.62 -22.94
CA ALA A 17 -3.53 -8.52 -22.03
C ALA A 17 -4.26 -7.41 -22.78
N ASP A 18 -5.10 -6.66 -22.06
CA ASP A 18 -5.77 -5.49 -22.62
C ASP A 18 -4.77 -4.47 -23.18
N GLU A 19 -5.19 -3.77 -24.22
CA GLU A 19 -4.44 -2.64 -24.76
C GLU A 19 -4.69 -1.44 -23.84
N TRP A 20 -3.68 -1.08 -23.05
CA TRP A 20 -3.68 0.09 -22.19
C TRP A 20 -2.34 0.81 -22.28
N ASP A 21 -2.36 2.12 -22.07
CA ASP A 21 -1.15 2.94 -22.14
C ASP A 21 -0.16 2.56 -21.03
N ARG A 22 0.89 1.82 -21.40
CA ARG A 22 1.98 1.41 -20.51
C ARG A 22 3.07 2.46 -20.40
N THR A 23 2.90 3.65 -20.99
CA THR A 23 3.88 4.72 -20.89
C THR A 23 4.09 5.04 -19.40
N PRO A 24 5.32 4.92 -18.89
CA PRO A 24 5.61 5.30 -17.52
C PRO A 24 5.17 6.73 -17.31
N THR A 25 4.30 6.96 -16.32
CA THR A 25 3.93 8.32 -15.93
C THR A 25 5.20 9.06 -15.56
N GLU A 26 5.38 10.26 -16.13
CA GLU A 26 6.55 11.08 -15.81
C GLU A 26 6.68 11.23 -14.30
N PRO A 27 7.91 11.15 -13.75
CA PRO A 27 8.10 11.32 -12.32
C PRO A 27 7.49 12.66 -11.91
N ALA A 28 6.65 12.62 -10.87
CA ALA A 28 5.91 13.78 -10.41
C ALA A 28 6.85 14.98 -10.26
N ARG A 29 6.40 16.15 -10.75
CA ARG A 29 7.16 17.39 -10.66
C ARG A 29 7.57 17.63 -9.20
N LYS A 30 8.73 18.26 -8.99
CA LYS A 30 9.17 18.63 -7.65
C LYS A 30 8.10 19.50 -7.00
N LEU A 31 7.52 19.00 -5.91
CA LEU A 31 6.51 19.72 -5.14
C LEU A 31 7.12 21.01 -4.58
N THR A 32 6.37 22.11 -4.70
CA THR A 32 6.73 23.35 -4.02
C THR A 32 6.50 23.20 -2.52
N TYR A 33 7.04 24.12 -1.73
CA TYR A 33 6.79 24.12 -0.29
C TYR A 33 5.30 24.28 0.05
N GLN A 34 4.57 25.07 -0.74
CA GLN A 34 3.13 25.25 -0.57
C GLN A 34 2.37 23.93 -0.81
N ASP A 35 2.72 23.20 -1.89
CA ASP A 35 2.10 21.91 -2.19
C ASP A 35 2.34 20.90 -1.06
N LEU A 36 3.52 20.93 -0.44
CA LEU A 36 3.82 20.10 0.73
C LEU A 36 2.95 20.45 1.94
N LEU A 37 2.69 21.74 2.18
CA LEU A 37 1.81 22.16 3.27
C LEU A 37 0.37 21.69 3.04
N GLU A 38 -0.14 21.88 1.82
CA GLU A 38 -1.49 21.43 1.44
C GLU A 38 -1.62 19.90 1.56
N LEU A 39 -0.63 19.14 1.08
CA LEU A 39 -0.61 17.69 1.22
C LEU A 39 -0.60 17.24 2.69
N LYS A 40 0.12 17.95 3.57
CA LYS A 40 0.11 17.67 5.00
C LYS A 40 -1.24 17.97 5.63
N GLU A 41 -1.93 19.01 5.18
CA GLU A 41 -3.26 19.34 5.65
C GLU A 41 -4.29 18.29 5.22
N ILE A 42 -4.27 17.86 3.95
CA ILE A 42 -5.10 16.77 3.43
C ILE A 42 -4.87 15.48 4.22
N GLN A 43 -3.60 15.11 4.47
CA GLN A 43 -3.28 13.94 5.27
C GLN A 43 -3.78 14.02 6.72
N ARG A 44 -3.97 15.24 7.25
CA ARG A 44 -4.51 15.45 8.61
C ARG A 44 -6.03 15.46 8.63
N SER A 45 -6.68 15.95 7.58
CA SER A 45 -8.14 16.03 7.49
C SER A 45 -8.78 14.69 7.13
N LEU A 46 -8.06 13.83 6.38
CA LEU A 46 -8.56 12.52 6.01
C LEU A 46 -8.52 11.52 7.18
N PRO A 47 -9.51 10.60 7.27
CA PRO A 47 -9.46 9.48 8.19
C PRO A 47 -8.19 8.66 7.93
N ARG A 48 -7.41 8.40 8.98
CA ARG A 48 -6.22 7.55 8.85
C ARG A 48 -6.67 6.11 8.64
N ALA A 49 -6.30 5.55 7.50
CA ALA A 49 -6.46 4.13 7.24
C ALA A 49 -5.67 3.30 8.27
N ASN A 50 -6.14 2.07 8.52
CA ASN A 50 -5.37 1.09 9.26
C ASN A 50 -4.08 0.80 8.48
N GLN A 51 -2.95 1.22 9.03
CA GLN A 51 -1.65 0.99 8.41
C GLN A 51 -0.99 -0.24 9.05
N PRO A 52 -0.63 -1.27 8.27
CA PRO A 52 0.15 -2.39 8.78
C PRO A 52 1.53 -1.90 9.22
N CYS A 53 2.25 -2.77 9.94
CA CYS A 53 3.63 -2.49 10.35
C CYS A 53 4.51 -2.29 9.10
N ASP A 54 5.24 -1.18 9.05
CA ASP A 54 6.18 -0.92 7.98
C ASP A 54 7.58 -1.40 8.42
N LEU A 55 8.02 -2.52 7.86
CA LEU A 55 9.29 -3.16 8.16
C LEU A 55 10.51 -2.37 7.66
N LEU A 56 10.33 -1.45 6.70
CA LEU A 56 11.43 -0.67 6.11
C LEU A 56 11.68 0.61 6.89
N SER A 57 10.62 1.30 7.31
CA SER A 57 10.75 2.52 8.13
C SER A 57 10.71 2.27 9.63
N GLY A 58 10.46 1.02 10.06
CA GLY A 58 10.33 0.63 11.46
C GLY A 58 9.07 1.20 12.13
N ARG A 59 8.11 1.71 11.35
CA ARG A 59 6.90 2.31 11.91
C ARG A 59 5.94 1.21 12.38
N PRO A 60 5.48 1.25 13.64
CA PRO A 60 4.53 0.27 14.15
C PRO A 60 3.19 0.40 13.44
N SER A 61 2.43 -0.70 13.41
CA SER A 61 1.08 -0.70 12.86
C SER A 61 0.22 0.37 13.55
N ARG A 62 -0.50 1.17 12.78
CA ARG A 62 -1.44 2.18 13.29
C ARG A 62 -2.85 1.75 12.97
N HIS A 63 -3.51 1.18 13.97
CA HIS A 63 -4.94 0.87 13.93
C HIS A 63 -5.66 1.91 14.78
N TYR A 64 -6.49 2.74 14.14
CA TYR A 64 -7.35 3.67 14.86
C TYR A 64 -8.70 2.98 15.11
N LEU A 65 -8.84 2.37 16.28
CA LEU A 65 -10.09 1.73 16.70
C LEU A 65 -11.08 2.78 17.25
N SER A 66 -11.35 3.83 16.47
CA SER A 66 -12.29 4.89 16.86
C SER A 66 -13.76 4.51 16.67
N ALA A 67 -14.03 3.49 15.85
CA ALA A 67 -15.38 2.97 15.60
C ALA A 67 -15.79 1.83 16.55
N VAL A 68 -14.88 1.37 17.42
CA VAL A 68 -15.16 0.28 18.36
C VAL A 68 -15.44 0.89 19.73
N PRO A 69 -16.63 0.67 20.32
CA PRO A 69 -16.93 1.11 21.67
C PRO A 69 -15.83 0.65 22.63
N ILE A 70 -15.38 1.54 23.53
CA ILE A 70 -14.24 1.30 24.43
C ILE A 70 -14.38 -0.01 25.23
N GLY A 71 -15.61 -0.41 25.58
CA GLY A 71 -15.89 -1.67 26.28
C GLY A 71 -15.66 -2.95 25.48
N LEU A 72 -15.42 -2.86 24.16
CA LEU A 72 -15.07 -3.99 23.28
C LEU A 72 -13.59 -4.00 22.89
N LEU A 73 -12.81 -3.01 23.33
CA LEU A 73 -11.37 -3.03 23.13
C LEU A 73 -10.75 -4.00 24.13
N PRO A 74 -9.90 -4.94 23.68
CA PRO A 74 -9.14 -5.76 24.61
C PRO A 74 -8.19 -4.83 25.36
N LEU A 75 -8.57 -4.46 26.58
CA LEU A 75 -7.67 -3.82 27.52
C LEU A 75 -6.61 -4.87 27.81
N LEU A 76 -5.45 -4.73 27.17
CA LEU A 76 -4.28 -5.49 27.56
C LEU A 76 -4.02 -5.22 29.07
N PRO A 77 -3.65 -6.25 29.85
CA PRO A 77 -3.42 -6.12 31.28
C PRO A 77 -2.31 -5.12 31.62
#